data_AF-A0A4Q7FTU5-F1
#
_entry.id   AF-A0A4Q7FTU5-F1
#
_cell.length_a   1.000
_cell.length_b   1.000
_cell.length_c   1.000
_cell.angle_alpha   90.00
_cell.angle_beta   90.00
_cell.angle_gamma   90.00
#
_symmetry.space_group_name_H-M   'P 1'
#
loop_
_entity.id
_entity.type
_entity.pdbx_description
1 polymer ?
#
loop_
_entity_poly.entity_id
_entity_poly.type
_entity_poly.pdbx_seq_one_letter_code
_entity_poly.pdbx_strand_id
1 'polypeptide(L)'
;MSATSDDPAPPKIASLRPVPMLIFGSRWLQLPLYVGLIIAQGVYVVLFIKELWHLFAHAFDFSEQQIMLAVLGLIDVVMISNLLVMVIVGGYETFVSRLNLRGHPDEPEWLSHVNASVLKIKLAMAIIGISSIHLLRTFIEAGALSSGKTNYTETGVMWQTIIHTVFILSAIGIALVDKLSNASIEGAKQSAGHH
;
A
#
# COMPACT_ATOMS: atom_id res chain seq x y z
N MET A 1 -20.13 -43.46 -10.71
CA MET A 1 -20.20 -42.19 -9.95
C MET A 1 -20.33 -41.05 -10.96
N SER A 2 -21.10 -39.97 -10.78
CA SER A 2 -22.28 -39.64 -9.93
C SER A 2 -22.96 -38.35 -10.50
N ALA A 3 -23.96 -37.73 -9.84
CA ALA A 3 -24.93 -36.78 -10.44
C ALA A 3 -25.23 -35.41 -9.71
N THR A 4 -25.71 -34.36 -10.45
CA THR A 4 -26.85 -33.34 -10.27
C THR A 4 -27.17 -32.41 -9.02
N SER A 5 -27.52 -31.08 -9.17
CA SER A 5 -28.37 -30.11 -8.28
C SER A 5 -28.36 -28.52 -8.61
N ASP A 6 -29.30 -27.57 -8.20
CA ASP A 6 -29.55 -26.14 -8.79
C ASP A 6 -30.00 -24.86 -7.85
N ASP A 7 -30.20 -23.56 -8.34
CA ASP A 7 -30.36 -22.19 -7.57
C ASP A 7 -31.13 -20.88 -8.23
N PRO A 8 -31.53 -19.71 -7.56
CA PRO A 8 -32.43 -18.54 -8.03
C PRO A 8 -32.06 -16.94 -7.91
N ALA A 9 -33.01 -15.91 -7.74
CA ALA A 9 -32.85 -14.40 -8.09
C ALA A 9 -33.66 -13.17 -7.36
N PRO A 10 -33.46 -11.80 -7.63
CA PRO A 10 -33.83 -10.54 -6.79
C PRO A 10 -34.64 -9.23 -7.34
N PRO A 11 -34.82 -8.02 -6.63
CA PRO A 11 -35.86 -6.89 -6.84
C PRO A 11 -35.54 -5.33 -7.19
N LYS A 12 -36.25 -4.23 -6.65
CA LYS A 12 -36.65 -2.87 -7.31
C LYS A 12 -36.79 -1.51 -6.45
N ILE A 13 -36.86 -0.22 -7.00
CA ILE A 13 -36.59 1.20 -6.41
C ILE A 13 -37.12 2.50 -7.21
N ALA A 14 -36.87 3.79 -6.82
CA ALA A 14 -37.18 5.09 -7.53
C ALA A 14 -35.98 5.88 -8.21
N SER A 15 -36.22 6.81 -9.18
CA SER A 15 -35.21 7.30 -10.17
C SER A 15 -34.59 8.73 -10.00
N LEU A 16 -33.36 8.93 -10.50
CA LEU A 16 -32.52 10.14 -10.35
C LEU A 16 -32.41 11.01 -11.63
N ARG A 17 -32.13 12.32 -11.48
CA ARG A 17 -31.84 13.26 -12.60
C ARG A 17 -30.51 12.93 -13.32
N PRO A 18 -30.38 13.16 -14.64
CA PRO A 18 -29.26 12.63 -15.44
C PRO A 18 -27.86 13.15 -15.06
N VAL A 19 -27.67 14.44 -14.75
CA VAL A 19 -26.34 14.96 -14.35
C VAL A 19 -25.86 14.37 -13.01
N PRO A 20 -26.67 14.38 -11.92
CA PRO A 20 -26.36 13.61 -10.73
C PRO A 20 -26.15 12.12 -10.99
N MET A 21 -26.97 11.49 -11.84
CA MET A 21 -26.83 10.07 -12.19
C MET A 21 -25.49 9.76 -12.86
N LEU A 22 -24.99 10.63 -13.72
CA LEU A 22 -23.65 10.50 -14.33
C LEU A 22 -22.54 10.72 -13.30
N ILE A 23 -22.64 11.73 -12.44
CA ILE A 23 -21.63 12.02 -11.41
C ILE A 23 -21.57 10.87 -10.38
N PHE A 24 -22.70 10.41 -9.85
CA PHE A 24 -22.74 9.27 -8.92
C PHE A 24 -22.38 7.94 -9.61
N GLY A 25 -22.77 7.77 -10.87
CA GLY A 25 -22.41 6.61 -11.69
C GLY A 25 -20.92 6.52 -12.00
N SER A 26 -20.22 7.66 -12.14
CA SER A 26 -18.78 7.70 -12.45
C SER A 26 -17.90 6.99 -11.42
N ARG A 27 -18.39 6.82 -10.18
CA ARG A 27 -17.74 6.03 -9.12
C ARG A 27 -17.50 4.58 -9.56
N TRP A 28 -18.41 3.99 -10.33
CA TRP A 28 -18.26 2.63 -10.86
C TRP A 28 -17.14 2.50 -11.91
N LEU A 29 -16.66 3.61 -12.50
CA LEU A 29 -15.48 3.60 -13.38
C LEU A 29 -14.19 3.25 -12.62
N GLN A 30 -14.16 3.44 -11.29
CA GLN A 30 -13.00 3.04 -10.48
C GLN A 30 -12.96 1.53 -10.20
N LEU A 31 -14.10 0.84 -10.23
CA LEU A 31 -14.16 -0.61 -10.01
C LEU A 31 -13.26 -1.41 -10.97
N PRO A 32 -13.29 -1.21 -12.31
CA PRO A 32 -12.36 -1.90 -13.21
C PRO A 32 -10.90 -1.49 -12.99
N LEU A 33 -10.62 -0.28 -12.49
CA LEU A 33 -9.26 0.12 -12.11
C LEU A 33 -8.76 -0.68 -10.89
N TYR A 34 -9.60 -0.86 -9.86
CA TYR A 34 -9.27 -1.70 -8.71
C TYR A 34 -9.11 -3.18 -9.10
N VAL A 35 -9.94 -3.69 -10.03
CA VAL A 35 -9.74 -5.04 -10.62
C VAL A 35 -8.40 -5.12 -11.36
N GLY A 36 -8.03 -4.10 -12.13
CA GLY A 36 -6.72 -4.01 -12.78
C GLY A 36 -5.56 -4.02 -11.78
N LEU A 37 -5.68 -3.32 -10.65
CA LEU A 37 -4.68 -3.34 -9.57
C LEU A 37 -4.60 -4.71 -8.88
N ILE A 38 -5.72 -5.43 -8.72
CA ILE A 38 -5.72 -6.81 -8.20
C ILE A 38 -5.02 -7.77 -9.19
N ILE A 39 -5.21 -7.60 -10.50
CA ILE A 39 -4.49 -8.38 -11.52
C ILE A 39 -3.00 -8.07 -11.46
N ALA A 40 -2.61 -6.79 -11.34
CA ALA A 40 -1.22 -6.39 -11.17
C ALA A 40 -0.59 -6.97 -9.89
N GLN A 41 -1.33 -7.00 -8.78
CA GLN A 41 -0.93 -7.69 -7.55
C GLN A 41 -0.66 -9.19 -7.80
N GLY A 42 -1.52 -9.85 -8.57
CA GLY A 42 -1.32 -11.24 -8.99
C GLY A 42 -0.01 -11.44 -9.78
N VAL A 43 0.35 -10.50 -10.66
CA VAL A 43 1.63 -10.50 -11.36
C VAL A 43 2.82 -10.34 -10.39
N TYR A 44 2.71 -9.46 -9.38
CA TYR A 44 3.73 -9.35 -8.33
C TYR A 44 3.89 -10.63 -7.50
N VAL A 45 2.80 -11.35 -7.20
CA VAL A 45 2.88 -12.66 -6.53
C VAL A 45 3.62 -13.68 -7.39
N VAL A 46 3.37 -13.73 -8.71
CA VAL A 46 4.10 -14.60 -9.64
C VAL A 46 5.58 -14.21 -9.73
N LEU A 47 5.89 -12.91 -9.76
CA LEU A 47 7.27 -12.42 -9.74
C LEU A 47 8.00 -12.82 -8.44
N PHE A 48 7.36 -12.63 -7.28
CA PHE A 48 7.89 -13.04 -5.99
C PHE A 48 8.19 -14.54 -5.94
N ILE A 49 7.27 -15.40 -6.40
CA ILE A 49 7.49 -16.85 -6.46
C ILE A 49 8.67 -17.19 -7.40
N LYS A 50 8.79 -16.50 -8.54
CA LYS A 50 9.91 -16.69 -9.48
C LYS A 50 11.25 -16.28 -8.86
N GLU A 51 11.32 -15.14 -8.18
CA GLU A 51 12.53 -14.66 -7.51
C GLU A 51 12.92 -15.56 -6.32
N LEU A 52 11.94 -16.02 -5.55
CA LEU A 52 12.14 -16.94 -4.45
C LEU A 52 12.65 -18.31 -4.93
N TRP A 53 12.08 -18.83 -6.04
CA TRP A 53 12.57 -20.04 -6.68
C TRP A 53 14.00 -19.86 -7.21
N HIS A 54 14.28 -18.73 -7.85
CA HIS A 54 15.62 -18.41 -8.36
C HIS A 54 16.67 -18.33 -7.24
N LEU A 55 16.31 -17.72 -6.10
CA LEU A 55 17.13 -17.67 -4.89
C LEU A 55 17.38 -19.07 -4.32
N PHE A 56 16.34 -19.89 -4.19
CA PHE A 56 16.47 -21.26 -3.67
C PHE A 56 17.32 -22.16 -4.60
N ALA A 57 17.10 -22.09 -5.90
CA ALA A 57 17.78 -22.93 -6.89
C ALA A 57 19.29 -22.67 -6.98
N HIS A 58 19.75 -21.45 -6.68
CA HIS A 58 21.16 -21.06 -6.72
C HIS A 58 21.73 -20.73 -5.32
N ALA A 59 21.04 -21.15 -4.24
CA ALA A 59 21.41 -20.79 -2.86
C ALA A 59 22.82 -21.24 -2.46
N PHE A 60 23.36 -22.26 -3.13
CA PHE A 60 24.72 -22.77 -2.91
C PHE A 60 25.78 -22.18 -3.86
N ASP A 61 25.36 -21.51 -4.94
CA ASP A 61 26.24 -20.91 -5.95
C ASP A 61 26.41 -19.39 -5.77
N PHE A 62 25.47 -18.73 -5.08
CA PHE A 62 25.51 -17.29 -4.82
C PHE A 62 26.46 -16.92 -3.68
N SER A 63 27.13 -15.77 -3.83
CA SER A 63 27.83 -15.13 -2.72
C SER A 63 26.84 -14.58 -1.67
N GLU A 64 27.31 -14.42 -0.43
CA GLU A 64 26.54 -13.82 0.67
C GLU A 64 25.89 -12.47 0.26
N GLN A 65 26.62 -11.65 -0.49
CA GLN A 65 26.12 -10.38 -1.01
C GLN A 65 25.00 -10.58 -2.05
N GLN A 66 25.12 -11.55 -2.96
CA GLN A 66 24.08 -11.85 -3.95
C GLN A 66 22.81 -12.37 -3.27
N ILE A 67 22.94 -13.21 -2.24
CA ILE A 67 21.83 -13.68 -1.39
C ILE A 67 21.16 -12.49 -0.71
N MET A 68 21.94 -11.59 -0.07
CA MET A 68 21.42 -10.38 0.58
C MET A 68 20.66 -9.47 -0.41
N LEU A 69 21.20 -9.25 -1.62
CA LEU A 69 20.55 -8.42 -2.64
C LEU A 69 19.29 -9.07 -3.24
N ALA A 70 19.22 -10.40 -3.31
CA ALA A 70 18.02 -11.13 -3.70
C ALA A 70 16.94 -11.02 -2.62
N VAL A 71 17.30 -11.21 -1.34
CA VAL A 71 16.37 -11.06 -0.19
C VAL A 71 15.83 -9.62 -0.12
N LEU A 72 16.66 -8.60 -0.32
CA LEU A 72 16.19 -7.20 -0.40
C LEU A 72 15.23 -6.95 -1.58
N GLY A 73 15.24 -7.78 -2.63
CA GLY A 73 14.30 -7.69 -3.76
C GLY A 73 12.93 -8.27 -3.38
N LEU A 74 12.95 -9.47 -2.79
CA LEU A 74 11.77 -10.11 -2.24
C LEU A 74 11.05 -9.24 -1.20
N ILE A 75 11.81 -8.57 -0.31
CA ILE A 75 11.24 -7.63 0.66
C ILE A 75 10.59 -6.43 -0.04
N ASP A 76 11.21 -5.85 -1.06
CA ASP A 76 10.67 -4.69 -1.78
C ASP A 76 9.36 -5.02 -2.52
N VAL A 77 9.30 -6.17 -3.20
CA VAL A 77 8.07 -6.67 -3.83
C VAL A 77 6.94 -6.81 -2.81
N VAL A 78 7.23 -7.30 -1.60
CA VAL A 78 6.24 -7.38 -0.49
C VAL A 78 5.83 -6.00 0.02
N MET A 79 6.74 -5.04 0.12
CA MET A 79 6.42 -3.68 0.56
C MET A 79 5.51 -2.94 -0.44
N ILE A 80 5.80 -3.04 -1.74
CA ILE A 80 4.94 -2.52 -2.80
C ILE A 80 3.57 -3.23 -2.76
N SER A 81 3.57 -4.55 -2.60
CA SER A 81 2.34 -5.36 -2.50
C SER A 81 1.44 -4.94 -1.34
N ASN A 82 2.00 -4.62 -0.18
CA ASN A 82 1.24 -4.16 0.99
C ASN A 82 0.63 -2.76 0.77
N LEU A 83 1.38 -1.85 0.13
CA LEU A 83 0.86 -0.53 -0.26
C LEU A 83 -0.26 -0.66 -1.29
N LEU A 84 -0.13 -1.55 -2.27
CA LEU A 84 -1.16 -1.80 -3.28
C LEU A 84 -2.48 -2.28 -2.65
N VAL A 85 -2.45 -3.25 -1.72
CA VAL A 85 -3.65 -3.69 -0.99
C VAL A 85 -4.30 -2.53 -0.24
N MET A 86 -3.51 -1.71 0.44
CA MET A 86 -3.98 -0.53 1.16
C MET A 86 -4.67 0.49 0.24
N VAL A 87 -4.11 0.74 -0.95
CA VAL A 87 -4.68 1.63 -1.97
C VAL A 87 -5.95 1.04 -2.60
N ILE A 88 -5.97 -0.25 -2.91
CA ILE A 88 -7.12 -0.94 -3.49
C ILE A 88 -8.32 -0.85 -2.55
N VAL A 89 -8.16 -1.31 -1.31
CA VAL A 89 -9.28 -1.49 -0.39
C VAL A 89 -9.71 -0.15 0.23
N GLY A 90 -8.76 0.68 0.67
CA GLY A 90 -9.08 2.01 1.20
C GLY A 90 -9.65 2.96 0.12
N GLY A 91 -9.17 2.84 -1.11
CA GLY A 91 -9.73 3.55 -2.26
C GLY A 91 -11.15 3.08 -2.60
N TYR A 92 -11.37 1.77 -2.67
CA TYR A 92 -12.69 1.19 -2.92
C TYR A 92 -13.71 1.60 -1.85
N GLU A 93 -13.35 1.54 -0.56
CA GLU A 93 -14.21 1.94 0.55
C GLU A 93 -14.58 3.44 0.48
N THR A 94 -13.57 4.28 0.24
CA THR A 94 -13.73 5.75 0.20
C THR A 94 -14.57 6.19 -0.99
N PHE A 95 -14.28 5.64 -2.19
CA PHE A 95 -14.81 6.20 -3.44
C PHE A 95 -15.86 5.33 -4.14
N VAL A 96 -15.92 4.01 -3.94
CA VAL A 96 -16.89 3.13 -4.63
C VAL A 96 -18.03 2.69 -3.72
N SER A 97 -17.74 1.89 -2.70
CA SER A 97 -18.76 1.32 -1.80
C SER A 97 -18.17 0.99 -0.44
N ARG A 98 -18.93 1.25 0.63
CA ARG A 98 -18.51 0.89 1.99
C ARG A 98 -18.50 -0.63 2.15
N LEU A 99 -17.40 -1.15 2.68
CA LEU A 99 -17.25 -2.57 3.01
C LEU A 99 -17.87 -2.81 4.40
N ASN A 100 -19.12 -3.28 4.44
CA ASN A 100 -19.86 -3.46 5.69
C ASN A 100 -19.44 -4.75 6.44
N LEU A 101 -18.17 -4.84 6.83
CA LEU A 101 -17.52 -6.04 7.40
C LEU A 101 -17.59 -6.14 8.94
N ARG A 102 -18.39 -5.28 9.59
CA ARG A 102 -18.39 -5.08 11.04
C ARG A 102 -18.68 -6.38 11.81
N GLY A 103 -17.69 -6.87 12.56
CA GLY A 103 -17.78 -8.11 13.35
C GLY A 103 -17.46 -9.40 12.60
N HIS A 104 -16.88 -9.32 11.39
CA HIS A 104 -16.33 -10.48 10.69
C HIS A 104 -14.97 -10.89 11.31
N PRO A 105 -14.64 -12.20 11.46
CA PRO A 105 -13.33 -12.62 11.98
C PRO A 105 -12.14 -12.06 11.20
N ASP A 106 -12.30 -11.94 9.87
CA ASP A 106 -11.31 -11.35 8.97
C ASP A 106 -11.50 -9.84 8.73
N GLU A 107 -12.27 -9.13 9.57
CA GLU A 107 -12.33 -7.66 9.52
C GLU A 107 -10.95 -7.09 9.90
N PRO A 108 -10.23 -6.43 8.97
CA PRO A 108 -8.94 -5.85 9.30
C PRO A 108 -9.12 -4.71 10.30
N GLU A 109 -8.31 -4.69 11.36
CA GLU A 109 -8.37 -3.66 12.43
C GLU A 109 -8.28 -2.21 11.90
N TRP A 110 -7.70 -2.03 10.71
CA TRP A 110 -7.62 -0.73 10.05
C TRP A 110 -8.89 -0.30 9.28
N LEU A 111 -9.88 -1.19 9.09
CA LEU A 111 -11.22 -0.87 8.55
C LEU A 111 -12.24 -0.56 9.66
N SER A 112 -12.16 -1.19 10.83
CA SER A 112 -13.12 -0.96 11.92
C SER A 112 -12.96 0.43 12.58
N HIS A 113 -11.74 1.00 12.49
CA HIS A 113 -11.38 2.32 13.01
C HIS A 113 -10.66 3.20 11.96
N VAL A 114 -11.32 3.43 10.80
CA VAL A 114 -10.84 4.43 9.81
C VAL A 114 -11.03 5.86 10.32
N ASN A 115 -10.16 6.28 11.25
CA ASN A 115 -9.78 7.69 11.30
C ASN A 115 -8.87 7.94 10.09
N ALA A 116 -9.21 8.93 9.26
CA ALA A 116 -8.43 9.31 8.08
C ALA A 116 -6.95 9.58 8.40
N SER A 117 -6.62 9.95 9.64
CA SER A 117 -5.26 10.08 10.15
C SER A 117 -4.48 8.75 10.19
N VAL A 118 -5.09 7.66 10.65
CA VAL A 118 -4.42 6.34 10.73
C VAL A 118 -4.06 5.83 9.33
N LEU A 119 -4.95 6.05 8.35
CA LEU A 119 -4.68 5.72 6.94
C LEU A 119 -3.52 6.56 6.37
N LYS A 120 -3.47 7.87 6.65
CA LYS A 120 -2.36 8.75 6.23
C LYS A 120 -1.02 8.32 6.83
N ILE A 121 -1.00 8.01 8.14
CA ILE A 121 0.21 7.58 8.85
C ILE A 121 0.73 6.24 8.31
N LYS A 122 -0.16 5.25 8.14
CA LYS A 122 0.23 3.93 7.59
C LYS A 122 0.80 4.05 6.17
N LEU A 123 0.23 4.92 5.33
CA LEU A 123 0.73 5.17 3.97
C LEU A 123 2.11 5.86 3.98
N ALA A 124 2.28 6.88 4.84
CA ALA A 124 3.57 7.57 4.98
C ALA A 124 4.68 6.62 5.46
N MET A 125 4.38 5.75 6.44
CA MET A 125 5.33 4.73 6.92
C MET A 125 5.69 3.71 5.83
N ALA A 126 4.72 3.27 5.01
CA ALA A 126 4.98 2.36 3.90
C ALA A 126 5.90 2.98 2.84
N ILE A 127 5.66 4.25 2.46
CA ILE A 127 6.48 4.98 1.48
C ILE A 127 7.91 5.18 2.00
N ILE A 128 8.08 5.54 3.28
CA ILE A 128 9.40 5.64 3.93
C ILE A 128 10.10 4.28 3.89
N GLY A 129 9.43 3.19 4.28
CA GLY A 129 10.00 1.84 4.29
C GLY A 129 10.52 1.40 2.92
N ILE A 130 9.70 1.52 1.88
CA ILE A 130 10.08 1.23 0.48
C ILE A 130 11.33 2.04 0.09
N SER A 131 11.31 3.36 0.37
CA SER A 131 12.41 4.26 0.06
C SER A 131 13.71 3.92 0.82
N SER A 132 13.62 3.47 2.08
CA SER A 132 14.78 3.00 2.87
C SER A 132 15.40 1.73 2.29
N ILE A 133 14.57 0.75 1.89
CA ILE A 133 15.05 -0.53 1.33
C ILE A 133 15.77 -0.30 0.01
N HIS A 134 15.22 0.57 -0.85
CA HIS A 134 15.89 1.01 -2.07
C HIS A 134 17.25 1.66 -1.76
N LEU A 135 17.36 2.52 -0.75
CA LEU A 135 18.64 3.14 -0.37
C LEU A 135 19.65 2.11 0.14
N LEU A 136 19.19 1.14 0.94
CA LEU A 136 20.04 0.06 1.45
C LEU A 136 20.57 -0.81 0.32
N ARG A 137 19.72 -1.17 -0.66
CA ARG A 137 20.15 -1.85 -1.90
C ARG A 137 21.24 -1.05 -2.61
N THR A 138 20.97 0.23 -2.92
CA THR A 138 21.91 1.09 -3.64
C THR A 138 23.24 1.25 -2.90
N PHE A 139 23.20 1.37 -1.57
CA PHE A 139 24.40 1.44 -0.73
C PHE A 139 25.23 0.16 -0.78
N ILE A 140 24.61 -1.01 -0.70
CA ILE A 140 25.29 -2.31 -0.80
C ILE A 140 25.87 -2.52 -2.21
N GLU A 141 25.10 -2.22 -3.26
CA GLU A 141 25.52 -2.36 -4.66
C GLU A 141 26.65 -1.39 -5.02
N ALA A 142 26.67 -0.18 -4.45
CA ALA A 142 27.78 0.77 -4.60
C ALA A 142 29.02 0.39 -3.77
N GLY A 143 28.84 0.02 -2.50
CA GLY A 143 29.93 -0.28 -1.57
C GLY A 143 30.71 -1.56 -1.91
N ALA A 144 30.06 -2.54 -2.54
CA ALA A 144 30.69 -3.79 -2.95
C ALA A 144 31.54 -3.68 -4.24
N LEU A 145 31.42 -2.59 -5.00
CA LEU A 145 32.06 -2.45 -6.31
C LEU A 145 33.22 -1.44 -6.29
N SER A 146 34.30 -1.81 -5.60
CA SER A 146 35.64 -1.18 -5.77
C SER A 146 36.29 -1.54 -7.13
N SER A 147 35.49 -1.72 -8.18
CA SER A 147 35.87 -2.38 -9.44
C SER A 147 35.33 -1.68 -10.71
N GLY A 148 34.88 -0.43 -10.59
CA GLY A 148 34.86 0.51 -11.72
C GLY A 148 33.69 0.43 -12.72
N LYS A 149 32.60 -0.28 -12.41
CA LYS A 149 31.34 -0.21 -13.17
C LYS A 149 30.11 -0.28 -12.26
N THR A 150 29.68 0.86 -11.73
CA THR A 150 28.37 1.00 -11.08
C THR A 150 27.35 1.58 -12.06
N ASN A 151 26.16 0.98 -12.14
CA ASN A 151 25.01 1.62 -12.81
C ASN A 151 24.43 2.78 -11.97
N TYR A 152 24.84 2.87 -10.70
CA TYR A 152 24.53 4.00 -9.82
C TYR A 152 25.62 5.06 -9.91
N THR A 153 25.19 6.30 -10.12
CA THR A 153 26.04 7.48 -10.04
C THR A 153 25.95 8.07 -8.63
N GLU A 154 27.01 8.75 -8.18
CA GLU A 154 27.00 9.53 -6.93
C GLU A 154 25.79 10.48 -6.87
N THR A 155 25.50 11.15 -7.99
CA THR A 155 24.32 11.99 -8.20
C THR A 155 23.00 11.25 -7.93
N GLY A 156 22.88 9.99 -8.38
CA GLY A 156 21.71 9.15 -8.13
C GLY A 156 21.53 8.83 -6.64
N VAL A 157 22.60 8.40 -5.96
CA VAL A 157 22.58 8.11 -4.52
C VAL A 157 22.26 9.37 -3.70
N MET A 158 22.83 10.51 -4.08
CA MET A 158 22.56 11.80 -3.45
C MET A 158 21.08 12.20 -3.57
N TRP A 159 20.50 12.15 -4.78
CA TRP A 159 19.08 12.46 -4.98
C TRP A 159 18.16 11.50 -4.22
N GLN A 160 18.47 10.21 -4.22
CA GLN A 160 17.72 9.21 -3.48
C GLN A 160 17.73 9.48 -1.96
N THR A 161 18.88 9.92 -1.43
CA THR A 161 19.05 10.31 -0.02
C THR A 161 18.29 11.59 0.33
N ILE A 162 18.32 12.59 -0.56
CA ILE A 162 17.56 13.84 -0.42
C ILE A 162 16.05 13.55 -0.41
N ILE A 163 15.54 12.77 -1.37
CA ILE A 163 14.13 12.40 -1.47
C ILE A 163 13.68 11.62 -0.22
N HIS A 164 14.50 10.68 0.26
CA HIS A 164 14.20 9.94 1.48
C HIS A 164 14.11 10.86 2.71
N THR A 165 15.02 11.82 2.84
CA THR A 165 14.99 12.84 3.90
C THR A 165 13.71 13.68 3.82
N VAL A 166 13.29 14.06 2.61
CA VAL A 166 12.00 14.77 2.39
C VAL A 166 10.80 13.90 2.79
N PHE A 167 10.81 12.60 2.53
CA PHE A 167 9.74 11.70 3.01
C PHE A 167 9.69 11.61 4.55
N ILE A 168 10.84 11.49 5.22
CA ILE A 168 10.90 11.51 6.70
C ILE A 168 10.32 12.82 7.25
N LEU A 169 10.76 13.97 6.73
CA LEU A 169 10.24 15.28 7.13
C LEU A 169 8.73 15.41 6.85
N SER A 170 8.24 14.86 5.74
CA SER A 170 6.81 14.85 5.40
C SER A 170 5.98 14.01 6.39
N ALA A 171 6.47 12.84 6.81
CA ALA A 171 5.80 12.02 7.80
C ALA A 171 5.78 12.66 9.20
N ILE A 172 6.87 13.33 9.60
CA ILE A 172 6.90 14.15 10.83
C ILE A 172 5.83 15.26 10.75
N GLY A 173 5.73 15.95 9.61
CA GLY A 173 4.68 16.94 9.36
C GLY A 173 3.27 16.37 9.49
N ILE A 174 2.99 15.21 8.90
CA ILE A 174 1.70 14.50 9.02
C ILE A 174 1.39 14.17 10.49
N ALA A 175 2.36 13.63 11.23
CA ALA A 175 2.19 13.27 12.64
C ALA A 175 1.94 14.49 13.54
N LEU A 176 2.60 15.63 13.27
CA LEU A 176 2.40 16.88 13.99
C LEU A 176 1.00 17.48 13.71
N VAL A 177 0.57 17.50 12.45
CA VAL A 177 -0.78 17.96 12.06
C VAL A 177 -1.86 17.08 12.68
N ASP A 178 -1.68 15.76 12.70
CA ASP A 178 -2.62 14.85 13.35
C ASP A 178 -2.69 15.09 14.87
N LYS A 179 -1.54 15.19 15.55
CA LYS A 179 -1.48 15.48 16.98
C LYS A 179 -2.20 16.79 17.34
N LEU A 180 -1.99 17.85 16.56
CA LEU A 180 -2.67 19.14 16.76
C LEU A 180 -4.18 19.05 16.49
N SER A 181 -4.58 18.30 15.47
CA SER A 181 -5.99 18.07 15.15
C SER A 181 -6.73 17.33 16.28
N ASN A 182 -6.11 16.27 16.81
CA ASN A 182 -6.68 15.48 17.89
C ASN A 182 -6.73 16.26 19.22
N ALA A 183 -5.67 17.02 19.55
CA ALA A 183 -5.66 17.90 20.73
C ALA A 183 -6.74 19.00 20.66
N SER A 184 -6.99 19.55 19.47
CA SER A 184 -8.08 20.52 19.24
C SER A 184 -9.46 19.91 19.48
N ILE A 185 -9.68 18.66 19.03
CA ILE A 185 -10.92 17.91 19.27
C ILE A 185 -11.13 17.62 20.76
N GLU A 186 -10.07 17.32 21.51
CA GLU A 186 -10.14 17.10 22.97
C GLU A 186 -10.49 18.40 23.72
N GLY A 187 -9.83 19.52 23.38
CA GLY A 187 -10.15 20.83 23.96
C GLY A 187 -11.58 21.29 23.66
N ALA A 188 -12.07 21.05 22.44
CA ALA A 188 -13.44 21.34 22.06
C ALA A 188 -14.47 20.52 22.86
N LYS A 189 -14.20 19.23 23.12
CA LYS A 189 -15.05 18.37 23.97
C LYS A 189 -15.09 18.84 25.42
N GLN A 190 -13.97 19.31 25.96
CA GLN A 190 -13.92 19.86 27.32
C GLN A 190 -14.73 21.16 27.42
N SER A 191 -14.59 22.07 26.45
CA SER A 191 -15.39 23.31 26.39
C SER A 191 -16.90 23.05 26.23
N ALA A 192 -17.28 22.05 25.44
CA ALA A 192 -18.69 21.67 25.24
C ALA A 192 -19.32 20.93 26.43
N GLY A 193 -18.51 20.28 27.29
CA GLY A 193 -18.98 19.60 28.50
C GLY A 193 -19.16 20.51 29.73
N HIS A 194 -18.89 21.81 29.59
CA HIS A 194 -19.00 22.81 30.66
C HIS A 194 -20.14 23.83 30.43
N HIS A 195 -21.11 23.48 29.58
CA HIS A 195 -22.36 24.22 29.34
C HIS A 195 -23.59 23.32 29.52
#